data_AF-A0A0F3L0U4-F1
#
_entry.id   AF-A0A0F3L0U4-F1
#
_cell.length_a   1.000
_cell.length_b   1.000
_cell.length_c   1.000
_cell.angle_alpha   90.00
_cell.angle_beta   90.00
_cell.angle_gamma   90.00
#
_symmetry.space_group_name_H-M   'P 1'
#
loop_
_entity.id
_entity.type
_entity.pdbx_description
1 polymer ?
#
loop_
_entity_poly.entity_id
_entity_poly.type
_entity_poly.pdbx_seq_one_letter_code
_entity_poly.pdbx_strand_id
1 'polypeptide(L)'
;MPVRTRFAPSPTGYLHIGGARTALYCWLEARRRGGEFILRIEDTDRERSTQEAVQAILDGMQWLGLSHDEGPYYQTLRMDRYREVAEQLLREGKAYYAYETKDEIEAMRNAAMAAGEKPRYNGYYRDRNEPLRDDPNRVIRFKNPTSGSVVFDDKVKGRVEWANAELDDLVIFRSDGFPTYNFAVVVDDIDMGITEVIRGDDHVNNTPRQINIYKALGAPVPEFAHLPMILGPDGQKLSKRHGAVSVMQYREDGFLPHALLNYLVRLGWSHGDQEIFSVGEMIELFDAADVNKAASRFDVTKLSWLNQHYLKTDDPAALGPELAYHLQRIGIDPATGPAPADVVVALRDRVQTFVDMAERAKIWYGPIVAWDEKAIEKHLRTETAPTVLAKAKEELAALPEWTPEAVHGAVEKTAAALELGMGKVAAPLRVAITGTQVSPSIEHTIYLCGREVALARIDDAIAKAR
;
A
#
# COMPACT_ATOMS: atom_id res chain seq x y z
N MET A 1 -1.73 30.87 -2.96
CA MET A 1 -2.70 30.04 -2.22
C MET A 1 -1.96 28.83 -1.69
N PRO A 2 -2.32 28.27 -0.52
CA PRO A 2 -1.72 27.01 -0.05
C PRO A 2 -1.99 25.89 -1.05
N VAL A 3 -1.06 24.93 -1.16
CA VAL A 3 -1.24 23.75 -2.01
C VAL A 3 -2.37 22.89 -1.46
N ARG A 4 -3.24 22.41 -2.35
CA ARG A 4 -4.33 21.50 -1.99
C ARG A 4 -4.35 20.36 -2.99
N THR A 5 -4.09 19.15 -2.51
CA THR A 5 -4.14 17.91 -3.28
C THR A 5 -5.26 17.02 -2.78
N ARG A 6 -5.63 15.98 -3.54
CA ARG A 6 -6.62 15.00 -3.08
C ARG A 6 -6.38 13.60 -3.59
N PHE A 7 -6.72 12.64 -2.76
CA PHE A 7 -6.96 11.26 -3.19
C PHE A 7 -8.46 11.04 -3.35
N ALA A 8 -8.87 10.69 -4.57
CA ALA A 8 -10.27 10.54 -4.95
C ALA A 8 -10.59 9.10 -5.42
N PRO A 9 -10.51 8.07 -4.56
CA PRO A 9 -10.76 6.69 -4.97
C PRO A 9 -12.26 6.41 -5.15
N SER A 10 -12.58 5.65 -6.19
CA SER A 10 -13.86 4.93 -6.25
C SER A 10 -13.74 3.61 -5.50
N PRO A 11 -14.64 3.27 -4.57
CA PRO A 11 -14.55 2.02 -3.81
C PRO A 11 -14.80 0.81 -4.72
N THR A 12 -13.74 0.07 -5.05
CA THR A 12 -13.81 -1.17 -5.85
C THR A 12 -13.48 -2.43 -5.04
N GLY A 13 -13.58 -2.33 -3.71
CA GLY A 13 -13.42 -3.45 -2.76
C GLY A 13 -12.21 -3.37 -1.84
N TYR A 14 -11.09 -2.78 -2.25
CA TYR A 14 -9.87 -2.65 -1.44
C TYR A 14 -8.96 -1.53 -1.97
N LEU A 15 -8.04 -1.04 -1.14
CA LEU A 15 -7.01 -0.10 -1.59
C LEU A 15 -5.93 -0.84 -2.41
N HIS A 16 -5.94 -0.63 -3.72
CA HIS A 16 -4.90 -1.13 -4.62
C HIS A 16 -3.59 -0.35 -4.43
N ILE A 17 -2.43 -0.99 -4.52
CA ILE A 17 -1.12 -0.32 -4.33
C ILE A 17 -0.85 0.84 -5.30
N GLY A 18 -1.41 0.78 -6.51
CA GLY A 18 -1.37 1.90 -7.45
C GLY A 18 -2.17 3.12 -6.96
N GLY A 19 -3.30 2.87 -6.28
CA GLY A 19 -4.06 3.90 -5.56
C GLY A 19 -3.29 4.42 -4.36
N ALA A 20 -2.68 3.53 -3.57
CA ALA A 20 -1.83 3.91 -2.44
C ALA A 20 -0.63 4.77 -2.86
N ARG A 21 0.03 4.47 -3.99
CA ARG A 21 1.09 5.30 -4.56
C ARG A 21 0.57 6.68 -4.98
N THR A 22 -0.62 6.74 -5.58
CA THR A 22 -1.26 8.02 -5.92
C THR A 22 -1.55 8.83 -4.65
N ALA A 23 -2.12 8.21 -3.62
CA ALA A 23 -2.37 8.84 -2.33
C ALA A 23 -1.07 9.33 -1.67
N LEU A 24 -0.01 8.52 -1.69
CA LEU A 24 1.32 8.90 -1.19
C LEU A 24 1.84 10.15 -1.90
N TYR A 25 1.72 10.24 -3.23
CA TYR A 25 2.28 11.38 -3.97
C TYR A 25 1.48 12.66 -3.72
N CYS A 26 0.14 12.56 -3.66
CA CYS A 26 -0.71 13.67 -3.23
C CYS A 26 -0.33 14.14 -1.82
N TRP A 27 -0.13 13.19 -0.90
CA TRP A 27 0.21 13.46 0.49
C TRP A 27 1.59 14.11 0.61
N LEU A 28 2.61 13.59 -0.07
CA LEU A 28 3.97 14.15 -0.05
C LEU A 28 4.01 15.58 -0.64
N GLU A 29 3.36 15.81 -1.78
CA GLU A 29 3.28 17.15 -2.40
C GLU A 29 2.62 18.17 -1.45
N ALA A 30 1.54 17.78 -0.77
CA ALA A 30 0.89 18.62 0.23
C ALA A 30 1.82 18.86 1.43
N ARG A 31 2.38 17.81 2.03
CA ARG A 31 3.22 17.90 3.24
C ARG A 31 4.48 18.74 3.02
N ARG A 32 5.19 18.53 1.90
CA ARG A 32 6.42 19.29 1.58
C ARG A 32 6.17 20.79 1.50
N ARG A 33 4.99 21.18 0.99
CA ARG A 33 4.64 22.58 0.72
C ARG A 33 3.77 23.20 1.81
N GLY A 34 3.62 22.52 2.95
CA GLY A 34 2.78 22.98 4.06
C GLY A 34 1.31 23.18 3.66
N GLY A 35 0.84 22.40 2.68
CA GLY A 35 -0.52 22.40 2.16
C GLY A 35 -1.40 21.32 2.78
N GLU A 36 -2.53 21.08 2.14
CA GLU A 36 -3.57 20.17 2.62
C GLU A 36 -3.80 19.00 1.66
N PHE A 37 -3.97 17.81 2.23
CA PHE A 37 -4.28 16.58 1.55
C PHE A 37 -5.71 16.14 1.89
N ILE A 38 -6.57 16.09 0.87
CA ILE A 38 -8.00 15.82 1.02
C ILE A 38 -8.32 14.38 0.63
N LEU A 39 -9.21 13.74 1.38
CA LEU A 39 -9.78 12.45 1.01
C LEU A 39 -11.22 12.62 0.51
N ARG A 40 -11.48 12.16 -0.72
CA ARG A 40 -12.83 12.16 -1.32
C ARG A 40 -13.20 10.77 -1.84
N ILE A 41 -14.30 10.20 -1.38
CA ILE A 41 -14.78 8.90 -1.82
C ILE A 41 -15.75 9.09 -2.99
N GLU A 42 -15.42 8.54 -4.15
CA GLU A 42 -16.25 8.56 -5.36
C GLU A 42 -17.28 7.41 -5.34
N ASP A 43 -18.27 7.53 -4.45
CA ASP A 43 -19.26 6.50 -4.09
C ASP A 43 -20.56 6.53 -4.92
N THR A 44 -20.54 7.18 -6.10
CA THR A 44 -21.74 7.29 -6.96
C THR A 44 -22.16 5.98 -7.64
N ASP A 45 -21.26 5.00 -7.73
CA ASP A 45 -21.58 3.66 -8.23
C ASP A 45 -22.04 2.78 -7.06
N ARG A 46 -23.36 2.72 -6.83
CA ARG A 46 -23.93 2.03 -5.65
C ARG A 46 -23.69 0.52 -5.65
N GLU A 47 -23.50 -0.12 -6.80
CA GLU A 47 -23.25 -1.56 -6.85
C GLU A 47 -21.84 -1.90 -6.38
N ARG A 48 -20.88 -1.01 -6.64
CA ARG A 48 -19.47 -1.20 -6.28
C ARG A 48 -19.11 -0.57 -4.93
N SER A 49 -19.80 0.51 -4.57
CA SER A 49 -19.48 1.34 -3.40
C SER A 49 -20.14 0.82 -2.13
N THR A 50 -19.77 -0.39 -1.69
CA THR A 50 -20.24 -0.93 -0.41
C THR A 50 -19.50 -0.26 0.76
N GLN A 51 -20.08 -0.30 1.96
CA GLN A 51 -19.46 0.27 3.15
C GLN A 51 -18.14 -0.45 3.49
N GLU A 52 -18.06 -1.75 3.24
CA GLU A 52 -16.86 -2.56 3.40
C GLU A 52 -15.75 -2.13 2.44
N ALA A 53 -16.10 -1.83 1.18
CA ALA A 53 -15.15 -1.34 0.19
C ALA A 53 -14.58 0.04 0.57
N VAL A 54 -15.41 0.91 1.14
CA VAL A 54 -14.97 2.20 1.70
C VAL A 54 -14.06 1.97 2.90
N GLN A 55 -14.46 1.13 3.85
CA GLN A 55 -13.67 0.86 5.05
C GLN A 55 -12.30 0.27 4.70
N ALA A 56 -12.22 -0.63 3.72
CA ALA A 56 -10.96 -1.19 3.25
C ALA A 56 -10.00 -0.14 2.66
N ILE A 57 -10.52 0.99 2.14
CA ILE A 57 -9.69 2.13 1.73
C ILE A 57 -9.16 2.87 2.95
N LEU A 58 -10.04 3.16 3.92
CA LEU A 58 -9.69 3.88 5.14
C LEU A 58 -8.66 3.12 5.98
N ASP A 59 -8.87 1.81 6.17
CA ASP A 59 -7.95 0.94 6.91
C ASP A 59 -6.56 0.91 6.23
N GLY A 60 -6.53 0.82 4.90
CA GLY A 60 -5.29 0.85 4.13
C GLY A 60 -4.54 2.18 4.25
N MET A 61 -5.26 3.31 4.18
CA MET A 61 -4.65 4.63 4.37
C MET A 61 -4.14 4.84 5.80
N GLN A 62 -4.93 4.41 6.80
CA GLN A 62 -4.55 4.49 8.20
C GLN A 62 -3.31 3.66 8.50
N TRP A 63 -3.26 2.41 8.02
CA TRP A 63 -2.10 1.54 8.21
C TRP A 63 -0.83 2.13 7.58
N LEU A 64 -0.94 2.76 6.42
CA LEU A 64 0.17 3.46 5.77
C LEU A 64 0.55 4.78 6.45
N GLY A 65 -0.23 5.29 7.40
CA GLY A 65 0.00 6.59 8.02
C GLY A 65 -0.26 7.79 7.09
N LEU A 66 -1.04 7.60 6.02
CA LEU A 66 -1.39 8.66 5.06
C LEU A 66 -2.61 9.44 5.54
N SER A 67 -2.46 10.19 6.63
CA SER A 67 -3.54 11.01 7.20
C SER A 67 -3.95 12.15 6.25
N HIS A 68 -5.26 12.31 6.07
CA HIS A 68 -5.85 13.45 5.36
C HIS A 68 -6.22 14.58 6.34
N ASP A 69 -6.15 15.81 5.85
CA ASP A 69 -6.44 17.03 6.61
C ASP A 69 -7.93 17.36 6.55
N GLU A 70 -8.59 17.04 5.41
CA GLU A 70 -10.03 17.19 5.23
C GLU A 70 -10.68 15.91 4.67
N GLY A 71 -11.93 15.66 5.06
CA GLY A 71 -12.72 14.50 4.65
C GLY A 71 -12.77 13.37 5.70
N PRO A 72 -13.22 12.16 5.31
CA PRO A 72 -13.63 11.77 3.95
C PRO A 72 -14.89 12.51 3.50
N TYR A 73 -14.83 13.14 2.33
CA TYR A 73 -16.02 13.67 1.64
C TYR A 73 -16.64 12.57 0.77
N TYR A 74 -17.97 12.48 0.73
CA TYR A 74 -18.70 11.49 -0.07
C TYR A 74 -19.47 12.18 -1.19
N GLN A 75 -19.35 11.69 -2.42
CA GLN A 75 -20.05 12.29 -3.55
C GLN A 75 -21.56 12.12 -3.46
N THR A 76 -22.04 11.01 -2.90
CA THR A 76 -23.49 10.79 -2.66
C THR A 76 -24.12 11.84 -1.73
N LEU A 77 -23.33 12.54 -0.92
CA LEU A 77 -23.80 13.63 -0.05
C LEU A 77 -23.77 15.01 -0.74
N ARG A 78 -23.36 15.07 -2.01
CA ARG A 78 -23.17 16.31 -2.79
C ARG A 78 -24.05 16.39 -4.03
N MET A 79 -25.07 15.55 -4.11
CA MET A 79 -25.95 15.42 -5.28
C MET A 79 -26.67 16.72 -5.65
N ASP A 80 -27.11 17.48 -4.66
CA ASP A 80 -27.78 18.76 -4.89
C ASP A 80 -26.83 19.80 -5.48
N ARG A 81 -25.57 19.79 -5.04
CA ARG A 81 -24.52 20.66 -5.59
C ARG A 81 -24.23 20.33 -7.06
N TYR A 82 -24.12 19.06 -7.41
CA TYR A 82 -23.94 18.69 -8.82
C TYR A 82 -25.14 19.10 -9.68
N ARG A 83 -26.36 18.94 -9.17
CA ARG A 83 -27.58 19.35 -9.86
C ARG A 83 -27.60 20.86 -10.09
N GLU A 84 -27.28 21.64 -9.05
CA GLU A 84 -27.19 23.11 -9.12
C GLU A 84 -26.24 23.56 -10.24
N VAL A 85 -25.04 22.99 -10.29
CA VAL A 85 -24.03 23.36 -11.31
C VAL A 85 -24.45 22.91 -12.71
N ALA A 86 -25.10 21.74 -12.85
CA ALA A 86 -25.60 21.28 -14.14
C ALA A 86 -26.72 22.20 -14.68
N GLU A 87 -27.62 22.63 -13.79
CA GLU A 87 -28.67 23.60 -14.10
C GLU A 87 -28.12 24.99 -14.43
N GLN A 88 -27.05 25.41 -13.75
CA GLN A 88 -26.33 26.64 -14.11
C GLN A 88 -25.81 26.57 -15.55
N LEU A 89 -25.12 25.49 -15.93
CA LEU A 89 -24.60 25.32 -17.29
C LEU A 89 -25.72 25.30 -18.33
N LEU A 90 -26.88 24.71 -18.00
CA LEU A 90 -28.06 24.76 -18.86
C LEU A 90 -28.57 26.20 -19.05
N ARG A 91 -28.73 26.97 -17.95
CA ARG A 91 -29.18 28.38 -18.00
C ARG A 91 -28.25 29.26 -18.81
N GLU A 92 -26.94 29.00 -18.72
CA GLU A 92 -25.91 29.74 -19.45
C GLU A 92 -25.73 29.28 -20.91
N GLY A 93 -26.52 28.29 -21.36
CA GLY A 93 -26.44 27.74 -22.71
C GLY A 93 -25.16 26.94 -22.98
N LYS A 94 -24.44 26.54 -21.92
CA LYS A 94 -23.18 25.76 -21.94
C LYS A 94 -23.43 24.25 -21.79
N ALA A 95 -24.66 23.85 -21.53
CA ALA A 95 -25.13 22.47 -21.57
C ALA A 95 -26.52 22.41 -22.24
N TYR A 96 -26.99 21.21 -22.56
CA TYR A 96 -28.31 20.98 -23.16
C TYR A 96 -28.84 19.59 -22.81
N TYR A 97 -30.17 19.40 -22.92
CA TYR A 97 -30.79 18.10 -22.78
C TYR A 97 -30.66 17.27 -24.06
N ALA A 98 -30.37 15.98 -23.90
CA ALA A 98 -30.34 14.99 -24.96
C ALA A 98 -31.20 13.77 -24.56
N TYR A 99 -31.74 13.08 -25.57
CA TYR A 99 -32.76 12.06 -25.40
C TYR A 99 -32.54 10.82 -26.26
N GLU A 100 -31.36 10.67 -26.88
CA GLU A 100 -31.05 9.46 -27.64
C GLU A 100 -31.09 8.22 -26.75
N THR A 101 -31.70 7.18 -27.28
CA THR A 101 -31.63 5.83 -26.74
C THR A 101 -30.21 5.26 -26.86
N LYS A 102 -29.91 4.19 -26.11
CA LYS A 102 -28.64 3.47 -26.23
C LYS A 102 -28.41 2.94 -27.65
N ASP A 103 -29.44 2.39 -28.28
CA ASP A 103 -29.39 1.84 -29.63
C ASP A 103 -29.07 2.92 -30.68
N GLU A 104 -29.61 4.13 -30.52
CA GLU A 104 -29.28 5.27 -31.38
C GLU A 104 -27.82 5.70 -31.21
N ILE A 105 -27.32 5.75 -29.97
CA ILE A 105 -25.90 6.06 -29.69
C ILE A 105 -24.98 4.98 -30.27
N GLU A 106 -25.35 3.71 -30.18
CA GLU A 106 -24.59 2.60 -30.77
C GLU A 106 -24.62 2.67 -32.31
N ALA A 107 -25.77 2.95 -32.91
CA ALA A 107 -25.89 3.16 -34.35
C ALA A 107 -25.01 4.32 -34.83
N MET A 108 -24.98 5.45 -34.10
CA MET A 108 -24.07 6.56 -34.40
C MET A 108 -22.60 6.14 -34.35
N ARG A 109 -22.18 5.39 -33.33
CA ARG A 109 -20.80 4.88 -33.20
C ARG A 109 -20.45 3.95 -34.35
N ASN A 110 -21.35 3.02 -34.70
CA ASN A 110 -21.14 2.08 -35.79
C ASN A 110 -21.04 2.78 -37.15
N ALA A 111 -21.86 3.81 -37.38
CA ALA A 111 -21.79 4.62 -38.59
C ALA A 111 -20.46 5.38 -38.71
N ALA A 112 -19.98 5.98 -37.61
CA ALA A 112 -18.67 6.65 -37.58
C ALA A 112 -17.53 5.67 -37.86
N MET A 113 -17.53 4.49 -37.23
CA MET A 113 -16.52 3.46 -37.49
C MET A 113 -16.55 2.95 -38.93
N ALA A 114 -17.74 2.76 -39.51
CA ALA A 114 -17.89 2.36 -40.91
C ALA A 114 -17.38 3.43 -41.89
N ALA A 115 -17.43 4.70 -41.51
CA ALA A 115 -16.86 5.82 -42.26
C ALA A 115 -15.36 6.05 -42.02
N GLY A 116 -14.71 5.24 -41.16
CA GLY A 116 -13.31 5.42 -40.78
C GLY A 116 -13.06 6.60 -39.83
N GLU A 117 -14.11 7.14 -39.23
CA GLU A 117 -14.05 8.24 -38.26
C GLU A 117 -13.95 7.71 -36.81
N LYS A 118 -13.43 8.54 -35.90
CA LYS A 118 -13.41 8.20 -34.47
C LYS A 118 -14.85 8.15 -33.92
N PRO A 119 -15.27 7.06 -33.25
CA PRO A 119 -16.63 6.96 -32.71
C PRO A 119 -16.84 7.98 -31.59
N ARG A 120 -17.82 8.87 -31.77
CA ARG A 120 -18.15 9.95 -30.81
C ARG A 120 -19.60 10.35 -30.91
N TYR A 121 -20.09 11.08 -29.91
CA TYR A 121 -21.39 11.74 -30.04
C TYR A 121 -21.34 12.82 -31.14
N ASN A 122 -22.34 12.85 -32.01
CA ASN A 122 -22.35 13.70 -33.21
C ASN A 122 -22.91 15.12 -32.97
N GLY A 123 -23.37 15.44 -31.76
CA GLY A 123 -23.93 16.76 -31.46
C GLY A 123 -25.42 16.93 -31.82
N TYR A 124 -26.16 15.85 -32.11
CA TYR A 124 -27.52 15.94 -32.66
C TYR A 124 -28.46 16.91 -31.91
N TYR A 125 -28.47 16.89 -30.58
CA TYR A 125 -29.31 17.79 -29.76
C TYR A 125 -28.68 19.14 -29.40
N ARG A 126 -27.42 19.39 -29.76
CA ARG A 126 -26.63 20.53 -29.25
C ARG A 126 -27.30 21.88 -29.41
N ASP A 127 -27.88 22.13 -30.59
CA ASP A 127 -28.47 23.42 -30.96
C ASP A 127 -29.99 23.33 -31.17
N ARG A 128 -30.59 22.19 -30.82
CA ARG A 128 -32.04 21.96 -30.94
C ARG A 128 -32.85 22.60 -29.80
N ASN A 129 -32.18 22.91 -28.68
CA ASN A 129 -32.77 23.54 -27.51
C ASN A 129 -34.02 22.80 -26.98
N GLU A 130 -33.97 21.47 -26.95
CA GLU A 130 -35.08 20.65 -26.46
C GLU A 130 -35.36 20.96 -24.98
N PRO A 131 -36.63 21.11 -24.58
CA PRO A 131 -37.00 21.42 -23.21
C PRO A 131 -36.82 20.18 -22.31
N LEU A 132 -36.74 20.42 -21.00
CA LEU A 132 -36.87 19.35 -20.02
C LEU A 132 -38.20 18.62 -20.21
N ARG A 133 -38.12 17.33 -20.53
CA ARG A 133 -39.26 16.40 -20.52
C ARG A 133 -38.96 15.16 -19.69
N ASP A 134 -40.03 14.48 -19.27
CA ASP A 134 -39.93 13.17 -18.64
C ASP A 134 -39.63 12.12 -19.71
N ASP A 135 -38.44 11.51 -19.62
CA ASP A 135 -37.91 10.59 -20.62
C ASP A 135 -36.84 9.71 -19.95
N PRO A 136 -36.91 8.37 -20.06
CA PRO A 136 -35.97 7.46 -19.42
C PRO A 136 -34.53 7.58 -19.96
N ASN A 137 -34.34 8.20 -21.13
CA ASN A 137 -33.05 8.44 -21.75
C ASN A 137 -32.52 9.86 -21.52
N ARG A 138 -33.24 10.69 -20.74
CA ARG A 138 -32.85 12.08 -20.49
C ARG A 138 -31.44 12.16 -19.91
N VAL A 139 -30.55 12.85 -20.62
CA VAL A 139 -29.22 13.21 -20.12
C VAL A 139 -28.99 14.71 -20.28
N ILE A 140 -28.08 15.25 -19.48
CA ILE A 140 -27.52 16.59 -19.71
C ILE A 140 -26.14 16.41 -20.33
N ARG A 141 -25.92 17.01 -21.49
CA ARG A 141 -24.64 17.03 -22.19
C ARG A 141 -23.99 18.40 -22.10
N PHE A 142 -22.67 18.40 -21.91
CA PHE A 142 -21.86 19.61 -21.92
C PHE A 142 -21.56 20.04 -23.35
N LYS A 143 -21.68 21.34 -23.66
CA LYS A 143 -21.31 21.90 -24.96
C LYS A 143 -19.79 22.09 -25.03
N ASN A 144 -19.07 21.05 -25.41
CA ASN A 144 -17.63 21.16 -25.61
C ASN A 144 -17.34 22.18 -26.74
N PRO A 145 -16.24 22.96 -26.68
CA PRO A 145 -15.80 23.75 -27.84
C PRO A 145 -15.61 22.86 -29.07
N THR A 146 -15.94 23.37 -30.27
CA THR A 146 -15.90 22.59 -31.52
C THR A 146 -14.60 22.79 -32.32
N SER A 147 -13.81 23.80 -31.98
CA SER A 147 -12.56 24.15 -32.67
C SER A 147 -11.46 24.54 -31.67
N GLY A 148 -10.24 24.70 -32.18
CA GLY A 148 -9.05 24.93 -31.36
C GLY A 148 -8.58 23.68 -30.61
N SER A 149 -7.66 23.87 -29.67
CA SER A 149 -7.10 22.81 -28.84
C SER A 149 -7.13 23.16 -27.36
N VAL A 150 -7.13 22.12 -26.52
CA VAL A 150 -6.83 22.22 -25.10
C VAL A 150 -5.36 21.89 -24.94
N VAL A 151 -4.59 22.85 -24.43
CA VAL A 151 -3.17 22.70 -24.11
C VAL A 151 -3.02 22.82 -22.59
N PHE A 152 -2.25 21.91 -22.01
CA PHE A 152 -1.85 21.98 -20.60
C PHE A 152 -0.43 21.43 -20.43
N ASP A 153 0.29 21.99 -19.48
CA ASP A 153 1.62 21.51 -19.09
C ASP A 153 1.48 20.56 -17.91
N ASP A 154 1.61 19.27 -18.19
CA ASP A 154 1.58 18.24 -17.16
C ASP A 154 2.93 18.18 -16.44
N LYS A 155 2.93 18.16 -15.10
CA LYS A 155 4.17 18.10 -14.31
C LYS A 155 5.04 16.89 -14.63
N VAL A 156 4.44 15.78 -15.05
CA VAL A 156 5.15 14.54 -15.37
C VAL A 156 5.34 14.41 -16.88
N LYS A 157 4.26 14.52 -17.65
CA LYS A 157 4.28 14.27 -19.11
C LYS A 157 4.83 15.44 -19.93
N GLY A 158 4.91 16.64 -19.37
CA GLY A 158 5.24 17.87 -20.08
C GLY A 158 4.04 18.43 -20.86
N ARG A 159 4.31 19.19 -21.92
CA ARG A 159 3.25 19.81 -22.74
C ARG A 159 2.39 18.75 -23.43
N VAL A 160 1.09 18.80 -23.16
CA VAL A 160 0.07 17.94 -23.77
C VAL A 160 -0.93 18.81 -24.54
N GLU A 161 -1.30 18.38 -25.75
CA GLU A 161 -2.23 19.10 -26.60
C GLU A 161 -3.28 18.15 -27.20
N TRP A 162 -4.55 18.51 -27.04
CA TRP A 162 -5.68 17.79 -27.63
C TRP A 162 -6.53 18.72 -28.48
N ALA A 163 -6.75 18.37 -29.75
CA ALA A 163 -7.70 19.09 -30.58
C ALA A 163 -9.13 18.87 -30.07
N ASN A 164 -9.90 19.94 -29.95
CA ASN A 164 -11.30 19.87 -29.50
C ASN A 164 -12.17 19.04 -30.47
N ALA A 165 -11.78 18.95 -31.73
CA ALA A 165 -12.41 18.09 -32.73
C ALA A 165 -12.28 16.59 -32.42
N GLU A 166 -11.37 16.17 -31.54
CA GLU A 166 -11.27 14.78 -31.07
C GLU A 166 -12.16 14.50 -29.84
N LEU A 167 -12.70 15.56 -29.23
CA LEU A 167 -13.61 15.48 -28.12
C LEU A 167 -15.06 15.51 -28.64
N ASP A 168 -15.99 15.31 -27.71
CA ASP A 168 -17.42 15.35 -27.96
C ASP A 168 -18.17 15.96 -26.78
N ASP A 169 -19.46 16.21 -26.99
CA ASP A 169 -20.37 16.71 -25.97
C ASP A 169 -20.70 15.58 -24.98
N LEU A 170 -19.81 15.43 -24.01
CA LEU A 170 -19.93 14.39 -22.98
C LEU A 170 -21.19 14.58 -22.14
N VAL A 171 -21.75 13.46 -21.71
CA VAL A 171 -22.79 13.45 -20.68
C VAL A 171 -22.16 13.93 -19.37
N ILE A 172 -22.79 14.91 -18.73
CA ILE A 172 -22.42 15.41 -17.39
C ILE A 172 -23.40 14.96 -16.31
N PHE A 173 -24.64 14.66 -16.70
CA PHE A 173 -25.68 14.16 -15.79
C PHE A 173 -26.50 13.07 -16.48
N ARG A 174 -26.66 11.92 -15.82
CA ARG A 174 -27.32 10.73 -16.34
C ARG A 174 -28.82 10.73 -16.04
N SER A 175 -29.56 9.84 -16.71
CA SER A 175 -31.00 9.68 -16.49
C SER A 175 -31.36 9.11 -15.13
N ASP A 176 -30.45 8.38 -14.48
CA ASP A 176 -30.61 7.85 -13.13
C ASP A 176 -30.43 8.90 -12.01
N GLY A 177 -30.21 10.17 -12.39
CA GLY A 177 -30.06 11.26 -11.44
C GLY A 177 -28.65 11.43 -10.88
N PHE A 178 -27.65 10.71 -11.41
CA PHE A 178 -26.26 10.86 -11.02
C PHE A 178 -25.41 11.68 -12.00
N PRO A 179 -24.44 12.46 -11.50
CA PRO A 179 -23.44 13.08 -12.35
C PRO A 179 -22.53 12.01 -12.96
N THR A 180 -21.85 12.35 -14.05
CA THR A 180 -20.74 11.52 -14.56
C THR A 180 -19.43 11.89 -13.88
N TYR A 181 -18.46 10.98 -13.92
CA TYR A 181 -17.11 11.17 -13.37
C TYR A 181 -16.49 12.52 -13.73
N ASN A 182 -16.43 12.86 -15.03
CA ASN A 182 -15.79 14.08 -15.50
C ASN A 182 -16.46 15.36 -14.99
N PHE A 183 -17.76 15.31 -14.68
CA PHE A 183 -18.48 16.44 -14.15
C PHE A 183 -18.30 16.55 -12.63
N ALA A 184 -18.59 15.47 -11.90
CA ALA A 184 -18.50 15.45 -10.44
C ALA A 184 -17.08 15.82 -9.96
N VAL A 185 -16.04 15.24 -10.59
CA VAL A 185 -14.64 15.52 -10.22
C VAL A 185 -14.28 17.00 -10.38
N VAL A 186 -14.80 17.68 -11.41
CA VAL A 186 -14.52 19.10 -11.64
C VAL A 186 -15.27 19.96 -10.63
N VAL A 187 -16.56 19.68 -10.38
CA VAL A 187 -17.33 20.42 -9.37
C VAL A 187 -16.70 20.30 -7.99
N ASP A 188 -16.28 19.09 -7.62
CA ASP A 188 -15.62 18.85 -6.34
C ASP A 188 -14.26 19.49 -6.24
N ASP A 189 -13.42 19.36 -7.28
CA ASP A 189 -12.09 19.94 -7.26
C ASP A 189 -12.15 21.49 -7.22
N ILE A 190 -13.17 22.12 -7.83
CA ILE A 190 -13.45 23.57 -7.69
C ILE A 190 -13.86 23.91 -6.25
N ASP A 191 -14.89 23.23 -5.72
CA ASP A 191 -15.45 23.55 -4.41
C ASP A 191 -14.44 23.26 -3.27
N MET A 192 -13.58 22.27 -3.44
CA MET A 192 -12.52 21.90 -2.50
C MET A 192 -11.23 22.72 -2.73
N GLY A 193 -11.20 23.62 -3.71
CA GLY A 193 -10.05 24.49 -4.01
C GLY A 193 -8.78 23.72 -4.38
N ILE A 194 -8.91 22.57 -5.04
CA ILE A 194 -7.77 21.74 -5.43
C ILE A 194 -6.86 22.55 -6.37
N THR A 195 -5.59 22.64 -6.01
CA THR A 195 -4.58 23.34 -6.82
C THR A 195 -3.84 22.38 -7.73
N GLU A 196 -3.70 21.12 -7.32
CA GLU A 196 -2.97 20.10 -8.07
C GLU A 196 -3.69 18.75 -8.09
N VAL A 197 -3.95 18.26 -9.30
CA VAL A 197 -4.57 16.97 -9.55
C VAL A 197 -3.49 15.96 -9.95
N ILE A 198 -3.09 15.13 -8.99
CA ILE A 198 -2.15 14.03 -9.19
C ILE A 198 -2.93 12.71 -9.29
N ARG A 199 -2.81 11.99 -10.41
CA ARG A 199 -3.56 10.75 -10.68
C ARG A 199 -2.88 9.85 -11.70
N GLY A 200 -3.36 8.62 -11.86
CA GLY A 200 -2.89 7.70 -12.90
C GLY A 200 -3.06 8.25 -14.32
N ASP A 201 -2.14 7.90 -15.20
CA ASP A 201 -2.14 8.36 -16.59
C ASP A 201 -3.18 7.69 -17.49
N ASP A 202 -3.87 6.66 -17.00
CA ASP A 202 -5.10 6.15 -17.60
C ASP A 202 -6.23 7.20 -17.60
N HIS A 203 -6.12 8.27 -16.80
CA HIS A 203 -7.04 9.40 -16.80
C HIS A 203 -6.58 10.60 -17.64
N VAL A 204 -5.42 10.54 -18.33
CA VAL A 204 -4.89 11.70 -19.08
C VAL A 204 -5.85 12.19 -20.17
N ASN A 205 -6.56 11.27 -20.83
CA ASN A 205 -7.51 11.58 -21.90
C ASN A 205 -8.79 12.27 -21.38
N ASN A 206 -9.04 12.23 -20.07
CA ASN A 206 -10.16 12.93 -19.43
C ASN A 206 -9.84 14.40 -19.12
N THR A 207 -8.56 14.72 -18.91
CA THR A 207 -8.07 16.05 -18.57
C THR A 207 -8.53 17.16 -19.52
N PRO A 208 -8.43 17.04 -20.86
CA PRO A 208 -8.89 18.12 -21.75
C PRO A 208 -10.41 18.36 -21.64
N ARG A 209 -11.20 17.31 -21.37
CA ARG A 209 -12.65 17.43 -21.14
C ARG A 209 -12.94 18.20 -19.85
N GLN A 210 -12.22 17.86 -18.79
CA GLN A 210 -12.34 18.51 -17.48
C GLN A 210 -11.93 19.98 -17.57
N ILE A 211 -10.80 20.31 -18.21
CA ILE A 211 -10.34 21.69 -18.42
C ILE A 211 -11.41 22.53 -19.14
N ASN A 212 -12.09 21.98 -20.14
CA ASN A 212 -13.17 22.72 -20.81
C ASN A 212 -14.36 22.98 -19.87
N ILE A 213 -14.68 22.05 -18.95
CA ILE A 213 -15.70 22.27 -17.92
C ILE A 213 -15.26 23.37 -16.94
N TYR A 214 -14.02 23.35 -16.45
CA TYR A 214 -13.47 24.44 -15.61
C TYR A 214 -13.61 25.81 -16.29
N LYS A 215 -13.17 25.92 -17.56
CA LYS A 215 -13.27 27.14 -18.36
C LYS A 215 -14.72 27.59 -18.55
N ALA A 216 -15.63 26.65 -18.81
CA ALA A 216 -17.05 26.94 -18.94
C ALA A 216 -17.66 27.46 -17.63
N LEU A 217 -17.22 26.96 -16.48
CA LEU A 217 -17.64 27.44 -15.16
C LEU A 217 -16.93 28.73 -14.73
N GLY A 218 -15.98 29.24 -15.53
CA GLY A 218 -15.19 30.42 -15.17
C GLY A 218 -14.25 30.18 -13.99
N ALA A 219 -13.94 28.93 -13.67
CA ALA A 219 -13.10 28.53 -12.56
C ALA A 219 -11.62 28.44 -12.96
N PRO A 220 -10.68 28.69 -12.03
CA PRO A 220 -9.26 28.44 -12.27
C PRO A 220 -9.04 26.94 -12.53
N VAL A 221 -8.16 26.65 -13.49
CA VAL A 221 -7.78 25.27 -13.83
C VAL A 221 -6.61 24.85 -12.94
N PRO A 222 -6.68 23.72 -12.21
CA PRO A 222 -5.55 23.24 -11.41
C PRO A 222 -4.40 22.77 -12.29
N GLU A 223 -3.22 22.61 -11.69
CA GLU A 223 -2.11 21.90 -12.33
C GLU A 223 -2.41 20.39 -12.34
N PHE A 224 -1.87 19.67 -13.32
CA PHE A 224 -2.07 18.24 -13.47
C PHE A 224 -0.74 17.49 -13.47
N ALA A 225 -0.72 16.31 -12.86
CA ALA A 225 0.40 15.38 -12.87
C ALA A 225 -0.12 13.95 -13.13
N HIS A 226 0.22 13.38 -14.29
CA HIS A 226 -0.25 12.04 -14.67
C HIS A 226 0.83 10.98 -14.47
N LEU A 227 0.65 10.17 -13.42
CA LEU A 227 1.57 9.13 -12.98
C LEU A 227 1.50 7.90 -13.90
N PRO A 228 2.62 7.41 -14.46
CA PRO A 228 2.63 6.18 -15.25
C PRO A 228 2.18 4.97 -14.42
N MET A 229 1.34 4.11 -14.99
CA MET A 229 0.85 2.91 -14.31
C MET A 229 1.96 1.99 -13.80
N ILE A 230 1.69 1.27 -12.71
CA ILE A 230 2.56 0.19 -12.21
C ILE A 230 2.32 -1.05 -13.07
N LEU A 231 3.42 -1.65 -13.54
CA LEU A 231 3.39 -2.87 -14.34
C LEU A 231 3.69 -4.11 -13.50
N GLY A 232 3.12 -5.24 -13.88
CA GLY A 232 3.52 -6.56 -13.39
C GLY A 232 4.86 -7.01 -13.98
N PRO A 233 5.38 -8.17 -13.54
CA PRO A 233 6.62 -8.75 -14.08
C PRO A 233 6.55 -9.03 -15.58
N ASP A 234 5.36 -9.28 -16.11
CA ASP A 234 5.07 -9.53 -17.52
C ASP A 234 4.99 -8.24 -18.37
N GLY A 235 5.11 -7.06 -17.74
CA GLY A 235 4.98 -5.76 -18.39
C GLY A 235 3.54 -5.29 -18.63
N GLN A 236 2.52 -6.05 -18.22
CA GLN A 236 1.13 -5.62 -18.28
C GLN A 236 0.75 -4.79 -17.04
N LYS A 237 -0.42 -4.12 -17.07
CA LYS A 237 -0.95 -3.39 -15.90
C LYS A 237 -1.05 -4.34 -14.70
N LEU A 238 -0.49 -3.92 -13.57
CA LEU A 238 -0.54 -4.72 -12.34
C LEU A 238 -2.00 -4.99 -11.94
N SER A 239 -2.29 -6.22 -11.54
CA SER A 239 -3.63 -6.71 -11.23
C SER A 239 -3.54 -7.90 -10.28
N LYS A 240 -4.67 -8.36 -9.72
CA LYS A 240 -4.72 -9.52 -8.82
C LYS A 240 -4.09 -10.80 -9.38
N ARG A 241 -4.03 -10.95 -10.71
CA ARG A 241 -3.41 -12.12 -11.36
C ARG A 241 -1.89 -12.20 -11.12
N HIS A 242 -1.27 -11.07 -10.77
CA HIS A 242 0.17 -10.95 -10.54
C HIS A 242 0.56 -11.10 -9.07
N GLY A 243 -0.39 -11.35 -8.15
CA GLY A 243 -0.15 -11.53 -6.72
C GLY A 243 -0.88 -10.51 -5.85
N ALA A 244 -0.32 -10.25 -4.66
CA ALA A 244 -0.84 -9.26 -3.72
C ALA A 244 -0.87 -7.88 -4.38
N VAL A 245 -2.06 -7.28 -4.42
CA VAL A 245 -2.25 -5.89 -4.90
C VAL A 245 -3.02 -5.02 -3.91
N SER A 246 -3.54 -5.64 -2.85
CA SER A 246 -4.20 -4.96 -1.73
C SER A 246 -3.15 -4.52 -0.72
N VAL A 247 -3.21 -3.26 -0.28
CA VAL A 247 -2.34 -2.74 0.79
C VAL A 247 -2.37 -3.61 2.03
N MET A 248 -3.57 -4.03 2.46
CA MET A 248 -3.71 -4.87 3.66
C MET A 248 -3.09 -6.26 3.48
N GLN A 249 -3.04 -6.80 2.26
CA GLN A 249 -2.35 -8.07 2.02
C GLN A 249 -0.84 -7.94 2.31
N TYR A 250 -0.22 -6.81 1.99
CA TYR A 250 1.20 -6.60 2.33
C TYR A 250 1.43 -6.53 3.84
N ARG A 251 0.50 -5.94 4.60
CA ARG A 251 0.54 -6.05 6.06
C ARG A 251 0.48 -7.51 6.48
N GLU A 252 -0.49 -8.25 5.97
CA GLU A 252 -0.69 -9.68 6.31
C GLU A 252 0.52 -10.55 5.95
N ASP A 253 1.21 -10.22 4.86
CA ASP A 253 2.44 -10.87 4.39
C ASP A 253 3.69 -10.46 5.21
N GLY A 254 3.54 -9.52 6.15
CA GLY A 254 4.55 -9.14 7.13
C GLY A 254 5.50 -8.02 6.68
N PHE A 255 5.03 -7.15 5.79
CA PHE A 255 5.75 -5.93 5.41
C PHE A 255 5.41 -4.77 6.37
N LEU A 256 6.40 -3.90 6.60
CA LEU A 256 6.24 -2.65 7.33
C LEU A 256 5.59 -1.58 6.45
N PRO A 257 4.76 -0.68 7.02
CA PRO A 257 4.07 0.34 6.25
C PRO A 257 5.06 1.32 5.59
N HIS A 258 6.05 1.82 6.31
CA HIS A 258 7.05 2.74 5.76
C HIS A 258 8.00 2.05 4.76
N ALA A 259 8.24 0.73 4.90
CA ALA A 259 8.98 -0.03 3.88
C ALA A 259 8.20 -0.09 2.56
N LEU A 260 6.88 -0.30 2.64
CA LEU A 260 6.01 -0.25 1.47
C LEU A 260 5.97 1.17 0.89
N LEU A 261 5.86 2.22 1.71
CA LEU A 261 5.90 3.60 1.23
C LEU A 261 7.22 3.94 0.52
N ASN A 262 8.37 3.56 1.09
CA ASN A 262 9.68 3.77 0.47
C ASN A 262 9.75 3.07 -0.89
N TYR A 263 9.27 1.84 -0.95
CA TYR A 263 9.25 1.12 -2.21
C TYR A 263 8.31 1.78 -3.24
N LEU A 264 7.12 2.21 -2.83
CA LEU A 264 6.16 2.88 -3.70
C LEU A 264 6.65 4.25 -4.20
N VAL A 265 7.35 5.03 -3.36
CA VAL A 265 7.94 6.30 -3.80
C VAL A 265 9.03 6.05 -4.84
N ARG A 266 9.88 5.04 -4.63
CA ARG A 266 10.95 4.72 -5.60
C ARG A 266 10.48 4.05 -6.87
N LEU A 267 9.25 3.53 -6.92
CA LEU A 267 8.69 3.02 -8.17
C LEU A 267 8.46 4.10 -9.22
N GLY A 268 8.22 5.36 -8.85
CA GLY A 268 7.92 6.42 -9.82
C GLY A 268 8.75 7.68 -9.67
N TRP A 269 9.60 7.77 -8.65
CA TRP A 269 10.37 8.96 -8.33
C TRP A 269 11.78 8.54 -7.88
N SER A 270 12.77 9.43 -8.03
CA SER A 270 14.15 9.16 -7.64
C SER A 270 14.83 10.42 -7.13
N HIS A 271 15.83 10.25 -6.26
CA HIS A 271 16.69 11.33 -5.78
C HIS A 271 18.14 10.86 -5.78
N GLY A 272 18.87 11.18 -6.86
CA GLY A 272 20.21 10.63 -7.10
C GLY A 272 20.22 9.10 -6.98
N ASP A 273 21.20 8.57 -6.26
CA ASP A 273 21.37 7.13 -6.03
C ASP A 273 20.70 6.61 -4.74
N GLN A 274 20.01 7.48 -3.97
CA GLN A 274 19.42 7.11 -2.68
C GLN A 274 18.23 6.16 -2.86
N GLU A 275 18.27 4.96 -2.29
CA GLU A 275 17.21 3.94 -2.41
C GLU A 275 16.34 3.81 -1.15
N ILE A 276 16.87 4.21 0.01
CA ILE A 276 16.23 4.10 1.31
C ILE A 276 15.83 5.50 1.77
N PHE A 277 14.57 5.68 2.15
CA PHE A 277 14.03 6.96 2.60
C PHE A 277 13.16 6.75 3.83
N SER A 278 13.48 7.42 4.92
CA SER A 278 12.52 7.66 5.98
C SER A 278 11.32 8.47 5.46
N VAL A 279 10.17 8.39 6.15
CA VAL A 279 8.99 9.20 5.78
C VAL A 279 9.31 10.70 5.82
N GLY A 280 10.16 11.14 6.75
CA GLY A 280 10.62 12.52 6.83
C GLY A 280 11.41 12.96 5.59
N GLU A 281 12.35 12.14 5.13
CA GLU A 281 13.10 12.41 3.89
C GLU A 281 12.18 12.40 2.66
N MET A 282 11.19 11.50 2.60
CA MET A 282 10.20 11.53 1.52
C MET A 282 9.47 12.88 1.49
N ILE A 283 9.04 13.40 2.64
CA ILE A 283 8.36 14.71 2.72
C ILE A 283 9.30 15.84 2.27
N GLU A 284 10.55 15.84 2.73
CA GLU A 284 11.49 16.92 2.43
C GLU A 284 11.88 16.96 0.94
N LEU A 285 12.10 15.78 0.35
CA LEU A 285 12.72 15.65 -0.97
C LEU A 285 11.74 15.53 -2.13
N PHE A 286 10.50 15.07 -1.90
CA PHE A 286 9.59 14.71 -2.99
C PHE A 286 9.14 15.91 -3.82
N ASP A 287 9.22 15.82 -5.14
CA ASP A 287 8.60 16.77 -6.07
C ASP A 287 7.82 16.02 -7.13
N ALA A 288 6.54 16.38 -7.33
CA ALA A 288 5.73 15.79 -8.39
C ALA A 288 6.34 16.00 -9.79
N ALA A 289 7.16 17.04 -10.01
CA ALA A 289 7.85 17.29 -11.27
C ALA A 289 9.02 16.32 -11.53
N ASP A 290 9.58 15.70 -10.49
CA ASP A 290 10.69 14.75 -10.59
C ASP A 290 10.21 13.29 -10.78
N VAL A 291 8.90 13.10 -10.96
CA VAL A 291 8.32 11.78 -11.24
C VAL A 291 8.73 11.32 -12.64
N ASN A 292 9.20 10.08 -12.73
CA ASN A 292 9.59 9.43 -13.96
C ASN A 292 8.43 9.32 -14.95
N LYS A 293 8.70 9.58 -16.24
CA LYS A 293 7.73 9.43 -17.34
C LYS A 293 7.43 7.98 -17.72
N ALA A 294 8.39 7.09 -17.49
CA ALA A 294 8.27 5.69 -17.83
C ALA A 294 7.54 4.92 -16.73
N ALA A 295 6.77 3.91 -17.14
CA ALA A 295 6.16 2.96 -16.22
C ALA A 295 7.21 2.04 -15.59
N SER A 296 7.03 1.71 -14.32
CA SER A 296 7.93 0.83 -13.57
C SER A 296 7.29 -0.51 -13.29
N ARG A 297 8.13 -1.55 -13.30
CA ARG A 297 7.72 -2.92 -12.96
C ARG A 297 7.80 -3.13 -11.46
N PHE A 298 6.81 -3.84 -10.94
CA PHE A 298 6.80 -4.24 -9.55
C PHE A 298 7.79 -5.40 -9.31
N ASP A 299 8.71 -5.24 -8.37
CA ASP A 299 9.69 -6.21 -7.91
C ASP A 299 9.55 -6.48 -6.41
N VAL A 300 9.01 -7.66 -6.07
CA VAL A 300 8.86 -8.13 -4.69
C VAL A 300 10.22 -8.31 -4.01
N THR A 301 11.27 -8.70 -4.74
CA THR A 301 12.61 -8.92 -4.18
C THR A 301 13.18 -7.62 -3.62
N LYS A 302 13.02 -6.53 -4.38
CA LYS A 302 13.43 -5.19 -3.95
C LYS A 302 12.62 -4.70 -2.75
N LEU A 303 11.30 -4.95 -2.73
CA LEU A 303 10.45 -4.64 -1.57
C LEU A 303 10.90 -5.42 -0.33
N SER A 304 11.17 -6.73 -0.45
CA SER A 304 11.67 -7.56 0.66
C SER A 304 13.04 -7.11 1.16
N TRP A 305 13.92 -6.65 0.27
CA TRP A 305 15.20 -6.05 0.65
C TRP A 305 15.02 -4.76 1.46
N LEU A 306 14.13 -3.86 1.03
CA LEU A 306 13.77 -2.66 1.79
C LEU A 306 13.16 -3.03 3.15
N ASN A 307 12.22 -3.97 3.18
CA ASN A 307 11.59 -4.40 4.42
C ASN A 307 12.61 -4.95 5.42
N GLN A 308 13.57 -5.76 4.95
CA GLN A 308 14.66 -6.23 5.77
C GLN A 308 15.53 -5.09 6.31
N HIS A 309 15.80 -4.06 5.50
CA HIS A 309 16.54 -2.89 5.98
C HIS A 309 15.84 -2.25 7.19
N TYR A 310 14.53 -2.03 7.11
CA TYR A 310 13.77 -1.43 8.22
C TYR A 310 13.67 -2.34 9.43
N LEU A 311 13.44 -3.65 9.25
CA LEU A 311 13.53 -4.61 10.35
C LEU A 311 14.88 -4.52 11.07
N LYS A 312 15.98 -4.31 10.34
CA LYS A 312 17.35 -4.18 10.86
C LYS A 312 17.73 -2.85 11.47
N THR A 313 16.97 -1.78 11.20
CA THR A 313 17.35 -0.42 11.64
C THR A 313 16.36 0.22 12.60
N ASP A 314 15.07 -0.12 12.53
CA ASP A 314 14.06 0.43 13.42
C ASP A 314 14.25 0.00 14.88
N ASP A 315 13.65 0.74 15.81
CA ASP A 315 13.62 0.39 17.22
C ASP A 315 12.83 -0.92 17.44
N PRO A 316 13.46 -1.99 17.99
CA PRO A 316 12.77 -3.24 18.30
C PRO A 316 11.54 -3.07 19.18
N ALA A 317 11.52 -2.07 20.08
CA ALA A 317 10.36 -1.78 20.92
C ALA A 317 9.16 -1.28 20.08
N ALA A 318 9.41 -0.52 19.02
CA ALA A 318 8.39 -0.06 18.08
C ALA A 318 7.92 -1.18 17.14
N LEU A 319 8.78 -2.16 16.84
CA LEU A 319 8.44 -3.33 16.01
C LEU A 319 7.68 -4.43 16.77
N GLY A 320 7.84 -4.50 18.10
CA GLY A 320 7.22 -5.52 18.95
C GLY A 320 5.70 -5.66 18.78
N PRO A 321 4.90 -4.57 18.75
CA PRO A 321 3.45 -4.65 18.52
C PRO A 321 3.07 -5.28 17.16
N GLU A 322 3.83 -5.03 16.09
CA GLU A 322 3.53 -5.63 14.79
C GLU A 322 3.90 -7.12 14.78
N LEU A 323 5.02 -7.52 15.39
CA LEU A 323 5.30 -8.95 15.59
C LEU A 323 4.20 -9.63 16.43
N ALA A 324 3.69 -8.98 17.48
CA ALA A 324 2.60 -9.50 18.28
C ALA A 324 1.33 -9.74 17.45
N TYR A 325 1.00 -8.82 16.53
CA TYR A 325 -0.08 -9.01 15.56
C TYR A 325 0.14 -10.27 14.71
N HIS A 326 1.35 -10.50 14.21
CA HIS A 326 1.66 -11.68 13.40
C HIS A 326 1.67 -13.00 14.19
N LEU A 327 2.11 -12.99 15.44
CA LEU A 327 2.00 -14.15 16.35
C LEU A 327 0.53 -14.53 16.58
N GLN A 328 -0.34 -13.54 16.84
CA GLN A 328 -1.77 -13.78 17.03
C GLN A 328 -2.43 -14.38 15.79
N ARG A 329 -2.04 -13.95 14.58
CA ARG A 329 -2.55 -14.52 13.32
C ARG A 329 -2.27 -16.00 13.13
N ILE A 330 -1.17 -16.51 13.72
CA ILE A 330 -0.82 -17.94 13.70
C ILE A 330 -1.29 -18.68 14.96
N GLY A 331 -2.17 -18.06 15.76
CA GLY A 331 -2.76 -18.66 16.96
C GLY A 331 -1.85 -18.66 18.18
N ILE A 332 -0.82 -17.82 18.21
CA ILE A 332 0.10 -17.68 19.35
C ILE A 332 -0.28 -16.45 20.17
N ASP A 333 -0.48 -16.65 21.47
CA ASP A 333 -0.61 -15.57 22.43
C ASP A 333 0.78 -14.98 22.76
N PRO A 334 1.06 -13.71 22.40
CA PRO A 334 2.35 -13.09 22.70
C PRO A 334 2.67 -13.01 24.21
N ALA A 335 1.67 -13.15 25.08
CA ALA A 335 1.85 -13.11 26.53
C ALA A 335 2.40 -14.42 27.13
N THR A 336 2.39 -15.54 26.38
CA THR A 336 2.80 -16.85 26.91
C THR A 336 4.28 -17.18 26.70
N GLY A 337 5.06 -16.25 26.14
CA GLY A 337 6.48 -16.46 25.82
C GLY A 337 7.30 -15.18 25.99
N PRO A 338 8.45 -15.06 25.29
CA PRO A 338 9.31 -13.89 25.40
C PRO A 338 8.63 -12.62 24.88
N ALA A 339 9.12 -11.46 25.33
CA ALA A 339 8.69 -10.19 24.81
C ALA A 339 8.94 -10.12 23.29
N PRO A 340 7.96 -9.72 22.46
CA PRO A 340 8.13 -9.62 21.02
C PRO A 340 9.32 -8.75 20.58
N ALA A 341 9.63 -7.68 21.33
CA ALA A 341 10.81 -6.84 21.07
C ALA A 341 12.12 -7.63 21.15
N ASP A 342 12.25 -8.53 22.11
CA ASP A 342 13.44 -9.38 22.26
C ASP A 342 13.57 -10.39 21.12
N VAL A 343 12.43 -10.91 20.64
CA VAL A 343 12.38 -11.79 19.46
C VAL A 343 12.81 -11.02 18.21
N VAL A 344 12.38 -9.77 18.06
CA VAL A 344 12.83 -8.88 16.98
C VAL A 344 14.34 -8.72 17.03
N VAL A 345 14.93 -8.42 18.20
CA VAL A 345 16.40 -8.31 18.36
C VAL A 345 17.10 -9.58 17.86
N ALA A 346 16.61 -10.76 18.23
CA ALA A 346 17.25 -12.03 17.88
C ALA A 346 17.11 -12.41 16.39
N LEU A 347 16.01 -12.00 15.74
CA LEU A 347 15.64 -12.47 14.40
C LEU A 347 15.74 -11.42 13.28
N ARG A 348 15.81 -10.12 13.58
CA ARG A 348 15.77 -9.02 12.59
C ARG A 348 16.76 -9.17 11.44
N ASP A 349 17.94 -9.73 11.69
CA ASP A 349 18.98 -9.92 10.67
C ASP A 349 18.78 -11.16 9.77
N ARG A 350 17.82 -12.01 10.11
CA ARG A 350 17.69 -13.38 9.57
C ARG A 350 16.41 -13.62 8.78
N VAL A 351 15.53 -12.63 8.72
CA VAL A 351 14.22 -12.70 8.09
C VAL A 351 14.01 -11.50 7.18
N GLN A 352 13.02 -11.60 6.29
CA GLN A 352 12.62 -10.49 5.40
C GLN A 352 11.21 -9.97 5.70
N THR A 353 10.39 -10.71 6.45
CA THR A 353 9.02 -10.32 6.81
C THR A 353 8.70 -10.76 8.24
N PHE A 354 7.69 -10.14 8.85
CA PHE A 354 7.18 -10.58 10.14
C PHE A 354 6.49 -11.95 10.11
N VAL A 355 5.98 -12.39 8.96
CA VAL A 355 5.44 -13.76 8.81
C VAL A 355 6.56 -14.79 9.02
N ASP A 356 7.71 -14.61 8.37
CA ASP A 356 8.88 -15.47 8.58
C ASP A 356 9.42 -15.35 10.02
N MET A 357 9.40 -14.13 10.59
CA MET A 357 9.79 -13.92 11.99
C MET A 357 8.89 -14.68 12.97
N ALA A 358 7.57 -14.57 12.83
CA ALA A 358 6.59 -15.22 13.68
C ALA A 358 6.67 -16.75 13.55
N GLU A 359 6.84 -17.27 12.34
CA GLU A 359 7.00 -18.71 12.10
C GLU A 359 8.23 -19.28 12.81
N ARG A 360 9.37 -18.59 12.72
CA ARG A 360 10.61 -19.00 13.41
C ARG A 360 10.51 -18.82 14.92
N ALA A 361 9.73 -17.85 15.39
CA ALA A 361 9.56 -17.56 16.80
C ALA A 361 8.72 -18.59 17.56
N LYS A 362 7.89 -19.39 16.87
CA LYS A 362 7.00 -20.40 17.47
C LYS A 362 7.66 -21.26 18.54
N ILE A 363 8.93 -21.59 18.34
CA ILE A 363 9.70 -22.45 19.25
C ILE A 363 9.84 -21.89 20.67
N TRP A 364 9.67 -20.59 20.88
CA TRP A 364 9.75 -19.95 22.19
C TRP A 364 8.40 -19.72 22.86
N TYR A 365 7.27 -19.97 22.18
CA TYR A 365 5.92 -19.74 22.70
C TYR A 365 5.15 -21.03 23.05
N GLY A 366 5.78 -22.19 22.90
CA GLY A 366 5.16 -23.48 23.18
C GLY A 366 6.19 -24.61 23.36
N PRO A 367 5.77 -25.85 23.66
CA PRO A 367 6.68 -26.98 23.82
C PRO A 367 7.35 -27.39 22.48
N ILE A 368 8.48 -28.10 22.56
CA ILE A 368 9.10 -28.73 21.38
C ILE A 368 8.24 -29.92 20.96
N VAL A 369 7.44 -29.75 19.91
CA VAL A 369 6.53 -30.79 19.40
C VAL A 369 7.20 -31.82 18.49
N ALA A 370 8.32 -31.45 17.86
CA ALA A 370 9.06 -32.30 16.93
C ALA A 370 10.56 -32.07 17.07
N TRP A 371 11.32 -33.15 17.00
CA TRP A 371 12.77 -33.13 17.01
C TRP A 371 13.31 -33.63 15.67
N ASP A 372 14.34 -32.98 15.15
CA ASP A 372 15.05 -33.44 13.97
C ASP A 372 15.99 -34.60 14.37
N GLU A 373 15.63 -35.83 14.01
CA GLU A 373 16.41 -37.02 14.33
C GLU A 373 17.85 -36.93 13.81
N LYS A 374 18.09 -36.25 12.67
CA LYS A 374 19.46 -36.05 12.16
C LYS A 374 20.25 -35.09 13.07
N ALA A 375 19.59 -34.09 13.64
CA ALA A 375 20.19 -33.17 14.59
C ALA A 375 20.46 -33.88 15.94
N ILE A 376 19.55 -34.75 16.39
CA ILE A 376 19.76 -35.60 17.57
C ILE A 376 20.99 -36.48 17.37
N GLU A 377 21.03 -37.27 16.29
CA GLU A 377 22.13 -38.21 16.03
C GLU A 377 23.47 -37.49 15.96
N LYS A 378 23.51 -36.34 15.27
CA LYS A 378 24.74 -35.59 15.03
C LYS A 378 25.25 -34.82 16.25
N HIS A 379 24.36 -34.30 17.09
CA HIS A 379 24.72 -33.33 18.14
C HIS A 379 24.38 -33.78 19.56
N LEU A 380 23.39 -34.66 19.76
CA LEU A 380 23.01 -35.18 21.08
C LEU A 380 23.58 -36.57 21.36
N ARG A 381 23.59 -37.49 20.39
CA ARG A 381 24.17 -38.85 20.55
C ARG A 381 25.68 -38.89 20.32
N THR A 382 26.38 -37.90 20.86
CA THR A 382 27.85 -37.87 20.89
C THR A 382 28.34 -38.12 22.30
N GLU A 383 29.53 -38.72 22.45
CA GLU A 383 30.10 -39.04 23.77
C GLU A 383 30.20 -37.81 24.70
N THR A 384 30.41 -36.63 24.12
CA THR A 384 30.60 -35.39 24.88
C THR A 384 29.31 -34.66 25.21
N ALA A 385 28.21 -34.88 24.47
CA ALA A 385 27.01 -34.07 24.59
C ALA A 385 26.32 -34.13 25.97
N PRO A 386 26.14 -35.29 26.62
CA PRO A 386 25.57 -35.34 27.97
C PRO A 386 26.36 -34.49 28.98
N THR A 387 27.69 -34.56 28.93
CA THR A 387 28.58 -33.78 29.81
C THR A 387 28.48 -32.28 29.53
N VAL A 388 28.44 -31.89 28.24
CA VAL A 388 28.27 -30.49 27.82
C VAL A 388 26.94 -29.93 28.30
N LEU A 389 25.84 -30.65 28.08
CA LEU A 389 24.50 -30.21 28.48
C LEU A 389 24.37 -30.12 30.00
N ALA A 390 24.90 -31.09 30.75
CA ALA A 390 24.86 -31.07 32.20
C ALA A 390 25.64 -29.87 32.78
N LYS A 391 26.83 -29.59 32.25
CA LYS A 391 27.64 -28.44 32.68
C LYS A 391 27.00 -27.11 32.29
N ALA A 392 26.48 -27.00 31.07
CA ALA A 392 25.76 -25.81 30.64
C ALA A 392 24.53 -25.54 31.53
N LYS A 393 23.77 -26.59 31.88
CA LYS A 393 22.63 -26.47 32.79
C LYS A 393 23.06 -25.93 34.16
N GLU A 394 24.15 -26.41 34.72
CA GLU A 394 24.71 -25.93 35.99
C GLU A 394 25.03 -24.44 35.92
N GLU A 395 25.80 -24.02 34.91
CA GLU A 395 26.21 -22.62 34.74
C GLU A 395 24.99 -21.70 34.50
N LEU A 396 24.01 -22.13 33.69
CA LEU A 396 22.78 -21.39 33.44
C LEU A 396 21.89 -21.32 34.69
N ALA A 397 21.79 -22.40 35.46
CA ALA A 397 21.01 -22.43 36.69
C ALA A 397 21.62 -21.57 37.79
N ALA A 398 22.93 -21.31 37.76
CA ALA A 398 23.62 -20.45 38.72
C ALA A 398 23.54 -18.94 38.38
N LEU A 399 22.95 -18.56 37.25
CA LEU A 399 22.88 -17.16 36.84
C LEU A 399 22.02 -16.31 37.81
N PRO A 400 22.53 -15.14 38.25
CA PRO A 400 21.77 -14.21 39.09
C PRO A 400 20.69 -13.46 38.30
N GLU A 401 20.96 -13.19 37.02
CA GLU A 401 20.07 -12.49 36.10
C GLU A 401 19.98 -13.27 34.78
N TRP A 402 18.80 -13.26 34.16
CA TRP A 402 18.54 -13.98 32.92
C TRP A 402 18.52 -13.00 31.75
N THR A 403 19.70 -12.60 31.27
CA THR A 403 19.89 -11.70 30.12
C THR A 403 20.73 -12.38 29.03
N PRO A 404 20.68 -11.92 27.77
CA PRO A 404 21.53 -12.47 26.70
C PRO A 404 23.03 -12.49 27.06
N GLU A 405 23.53 -11.43 27.70
CA GLU A 405 24.94 -11.31 28.08
C GLU A 405 25.32 -12.32 29.17
N ALA A 406 24.46 -12.48 30.19
CA ALA A 406 24.66 -13.45 31.26
C ALA A 406 24.61 -14.89 30.74
N VAL A 407 23.66 -15.18 29.86
CA VAL A 407 23.55 -16.48 29.17
C VAL A 407 24.78 -16.75 28.32
N HIS A 408 25.26 -15.77 27.56
CA HIS A 408 26.49 -15.89 26.77
C HIS A 408 27.68 -16.26 27.67
N GLY A 409 27.87 -15.53 28.78
CA GLY A 409 28.92 -15.81 29.75
C GLY A 409 28.84 -17.21 30.37
N ALA A 410 27.63 -17.75 30.62
CA ALA A 410 27.46 -19.12 31.09
C ALA A 410 27.88 -20.16 30.02
N VAL A 411 27.56 -19.91 28.75
CA VAL A 411 27.99 -20.78 27.64
C VAL A 411 29.51 -20.72 27.46
N GLU A 412 30.13 -19.54 27.59
CA GLU A 412 31.60 -19.38 27.56
C GLU A 412 32.29 -20.10 28.72
N LYS A 413 31.77 -19.96 29.94
CA LYS A 413 32.29 -20.69 31.11
C LYS A 413 32.20 -22.20 30.92
N THR A 414 31.12 -22.69 30.33
CA THR A 414 30.96 -24.11 29.99
C THR A 414 32.03 -24.57 29.00
N ALA A 415 32.26 -23.79 27.95
CA ALA A 415 33.29 -24.07 26.95
C ALA A 415 34.70 -24.10 27.57
N ALA A 416 35.03 -23.12 28.42
CA ALA A 416 36.30 -23.06 29.11
C ALA A 416 36.50 -24.22 30.10
N ALA A 417 35.49 -24.54 30.91
CA ALA A 417 35.56 -25.60 31.92
C ALA A 417 35.74 -27.00 31.31
N LEU A 418 35.26 -27.21 30.08
CA LEU A 418 35.37 -28.47 29.36
C LEU A 418 36.51 -28.48 28.33
N GLU A 419 37.27 -27.39 28.21
CA GLU A 419 38.31 -27.20 27.19
C GLU A 419 37.80 -27.45 25.74
N LEU A 420 36.57 -27.02 25.47
CA LEU A 420 35.90 -27.17 24.17
C LEU A 420 35.75 -25.82 23.45
N GLY A 421 35.81 -25.85 22.12
CA GLY A 421 35.45 -24.68 21.31
C GLY A 421 33.95 -24.37 21.38
N MET A 422 33.58 -23.09 21.29
CA MET A 422 32.20 -22.60 21.40
C MET A 422 31.20 -23.36 20.52
N GLY A 423 31.57 -23.72 19.29
CA GLY A 423 30.72 -24.49 18.39
C GLY A 423 30.32 -25.88 18.93
N LYS A 424 31.20 -26.54 19.69
CA LYS A 424 30.94 -27.85 20.31
C LYS A 424 30.00 -27.77 21.51
N VAL A 425 29.90 -26.59 22.15
CA VAL A 425 28.95 -26.32 23.23
C VAL A 425 27.61 -25.84 22.69
N ALA A 426 27.66 -24.92 21.72
CA ALA A 426 26.46 -24.33 21.14
C ALA A 426 25.64 -25.31 20.30
N ALA A 427 26.26 -26.29 19.63
CA ALA A 427 25.55 -27.26 18.81
C ALA A 427 24.57 -28.15 19.60
N PRO A 428 24.97 -28.88 20.66
CA PRO A 428 24.03 -29.66 21.47
C PRO A 428 23.02 -28.78 22.21
N LEU A 429 23.43 -27.61 22.72
CA LEU A 429 22.50 -26.67 23.35
C LEU A 429 21.43 -26.16 22.37
N ARG A 430 21.80 -25.89 21.12
CA ARG A 430 20.83 -25.48 20.10
C ARG A 430 19.78 -26.56 19.88
N VAL A 431 20.20 -27.81 19.70
CA VAL A 431 19.25 -28.93 19.55
C VAL A 431 18.42 -29.10 20.81
N ALA A 432 19.01 -28.94 22.00
CA ALA A 432 18.26 -29.01 23.25
C ALA A 432 17.15 -27.95 23.32
N ILE A 433 17.44 -26.71 22.94
CA ILE A 433 16.46 -25.61 23.03
C ILE A 433 15.46 -25.63 21.88
N THR A 434 15.84 -26.01 20.65
CA THR A 434 14.95 -25.86 19.49
C THR A 434 14.46 -27.17 18.88
N GLY A 435 15.01 -28.30 19.29
CA GLY A 435 14.81 -29.59 18.63
C GLY A 435 15.48 -29.69 17.26
N THR A 436 16.22 -28.66 16.81
CA THR A 436 16.85 -28.59 15.49
C THR A 436 18.27 -28.01 15.59
N GLN A 437 19.04 -28.06 14.49
CA GLN A 437 20.37 -27.46 14.43
C GLN A 437 20.37 -26.02 13.90
N VAL A 438 19.22 -25.39 13.70
CA VAL A 438 19.09 -24.04 13.12
C VAL A 438 18.40 -23.11 14.12
N SER A 439 19.08 -22.04 14.51
CA SER A 439 18.57 -21.01 15.41
C SER A 439 19.36 -19.72 15.19
N PRO A 440 18.97 -18.58 15.80
CA PRO A 440 19.84 -17.40 15.88
C PRO A 440 21.09 -17.67 16.74
N SER A 441 21.71 -16.63 17.29
CA SER A 441 22.82 -16.84 18.21
C SER A 441 22.37 -17.66 19.42
N ILE A 442 23.29 -18.41 20.01
CA ILE A 442 22.94 -19.42 21.01
C ILE A 442 22.43 -18.77 22.29
N GLU A 443 23.01 -17.64 22.67
CA GLU A 443 22.62 -16.86 23.84
C GLU A 443 21.19 -16.33 23.72
N HIS A 444 20.82 -15.75 22.58
CA HIS A 444 19.43 -15.33 22.35
C HIS A 444 18.48 -16.53 22.26
N THR A 445 18.93 -17.63 21.65
CA THR A 445 18.12 -18.86 21.53
C THR A 445 17.73 -19.38 22.92
N ILE A 446 18.68 -19.44 23.86
CA ILE A 446 18.46 -19.88 25.24
C ILE A 446 17.69 -18.81 26.03
N TYR A 447 18.08 -17.53 25.92
CA TYR A 447 17.46 -16.41 26.63
C TYR A 447 15.96 -16.33 26.36
N LEU A 448 15.56 -16.35 25.09
CA LEU A 448 14.15 -16.24 24.65
C LEU A 448 13.27 -17.39 25.13
N CYS A 449 13.86 -18.52 25.51
CA CYS A 449 13.10 -19.62 26.09
C CYS A 449 12.59 -19.30 27.51
N GLY A 450 13.25 -18.37 28.21
CA GLY A 450 13.09 -18.19 29.65
C GLY A 450 13.80 -19.27 30.47
N ARG A 451 14.18 -18.93 31.70
CA ARG A 451 15.03 -19.77 32.56
C ARG A 451 14.47 -21.16 32.79
N GLU A 452 13.23 -21.25 33.28
CA GLU A 452 12.62 -22.53 33.67
C GLU A 452 12.49 -23.48 32.49
N VAL A 453 11.98 -22.97 31.36
CA VAL A 453 11.76 -23.76 30.14
C VAL A 453 13.10 -24.16 29.50
N ALA A 454 14.10 -23.28 29.49
CA ALA A 454 15.43 -23.62 28.97
C ALA A 454 16.07 -24.78 29.77
N LEU A 455 16.03 -24.72 31.09
CA LEU A 455 16.58 -25.76 31.95
C LEU A 455 15.83 -27.10 31.78
N ALA A 456 14.50 -27.06 31.67
CA ALA A 456 13.68 -28.25 31.41
C ALA A 456 13.98 -28.86 30.03
N ARG A 457 14.11 -28.04 28.99
CA ARG A 457 14.49 -28.51 27.63
C ARG A 457 15.88 -29.15 27.60
N ILE A 458 16.82 -28.63 28.39
CA ILE A 458 18.14 -29.25 28.53
C ILE A 458 18.03 -30.63 29.20
N ASP A 459 17.17 -30.78 30.21
CA ASP A 459 16.90 -32.10 30.81
C ASP A 459 16.30 -33.10 29.81
N ASP A 460 15.30 -32.67 29.03
CA ASP A 460 14.70 -33.49 27.98
C ASP A 460 15.75 -33.92 26.94
N ALA A 461 16.66 -33.02 26.57
CA ALA A 461 17.73 -33.31 25.64
C ALA A 461 18.77 -34.30 26.21
N ILE A 462 19.11 -34.19 27.50
CA ILE A 462 19.97 -35.16 28.19
C ILE A 462 19.32 -36.54 28.20
N ALA A 463 18.01 -36.63 28.41
CA ALA A 463 17.29 -37.89 28.36
C ALA A 463 17.30 -38.51 26.95
N LYS A 464 17.31 -37.69 25.89
CA LYS A 464 17.41 -38.12 24.49
C LYS A 464 18.83 -38.44 24.01
N ALA A 465 19.84 -37.97 24.74
CA ALA A 465 21.25 -38.24 24.45
C ALA A 465 21.72 -39.62 24.94
N ARG A 466 20.91 -40.29 25.78
CA ARG A 466 21.06 -41.68 26.21
C ARG A 466 20.34 -42.61 25.25
#